data_AF-A0A936ATU7-F1
#
_entry.id   AF-A0A936ATU7-F1
#
_cell.length_a   1.000
_cell.length_b   1.000
_cell.length_c   1.000
_cell.angle_alpha   90.00
_cell.angle_beta   90.00
_cell.angle_gamma   90.00
#
_symmetry.space_group_name_H-M   'P 1'
#
loop_
_entity.id
_entity.type
_entity.pdbx_description
1 polymer ?
#
loop_
_entity_poly.entity_id
_entity_poly.type
_entity_poly.pdbx_seq_one_letter_code
_entity_poly.pdbx_strand_id
1 'polypeptide(L)'
;MREVKNLMADDLISTIYRERIRAARTRRFDLNAVAKANSIIIMHTLLGIELKIGRCRILCPDLTTAKYLSVFARLGVQTVAVPYDITQISRLAEDLDSSFSKMLLLTASLSTDHGERILKRAVNALIKDQRDQINSIGSGPAMPQFNQNTKQRRPQNS
;
A
#
# COMPACT_ATOMS: atom_id res chain seq x y z
N MET A 1 8.51 19.34 5.40
CA MET A 1 7.65 18.13 5.41
C MET A 1 6.21 18.41 5.81
N ARG A 2 5.93 19.20 6.86
CA ARG A 2 4.54 19.54 7.25
C ARG A 2 3.73 20.13 6.09
N GLU A 3 4.36 20.97 5.28
CA GLU A 3 3.75 21.59 4.10
C GLU A 3 3.32 20.58 3.02
N VAL A 4 4.19 19.62 2.64
CA VAL A 4 3.81 18.53 1.71
C VAL A 4 2.60 17.76 2.26
N LYS A 5 2.60 17.41 3.55
CA LYS A 5 1.48 16.70 4.16
C LYS A 5 0.19 17.51 4.13
N ASN A 6 0.26 18.81 4.41
CA ASN A 6 -0.90 19.71 4.36
C ASN A 6 -1.46 19.82 2.94
N LEU A 7 -0.59 19.90 1.92
CA LEU A 7 -1.00 19.94 0.52
C LEU A 7 -1.57 18.61 0.02
N MET A 8 -1.09 17.51 0.58
CA MET A 8 -1.60 16.18 0.24
C MET A 8 -2.94 15.87 0.90
N ALA A 9 -3.20 16.35 2.12
CA ALA A 9 -4.55 16.20 2.66
C ALA A 9 -4.93 14.72 2.87
N ASP A 10 -6.12 14.41 2.37
CA ASP A 10 -6.68 13.06 2.31
C ASP A 10 -6.00 12.16 1.27
N ASP A 11 -5.19 12.73 0.36
CA ASP A 11 -4.43 11.96 -0.63
C ASP A 11 -3.21 11.28 -0.02
N LEU A 12 -2.88 11.48 1.26
CA LEU A 12 -1.77 10.76 1.88
C LEU A 12 -1.99 9.25 1.82
N ILE A 13 -0.94 8.50 1.49
CA ILE A 13 -0.99 7.02 1.39
C ILE A 13 -1.51 6.41 2.70
N SER A 14 -1.05 6.92 3.84
CA SER A 14 -1.51 6.50 5.17
C SER A 14 -3.00 6.78 5.41
N THR A 15 -3.53 7.89 4.89
CA THR A 15 -4.96 8.22 4.96
C THR A 15 -5.78 7.30 4.08
N ILE A 16 -5.39 7.11 2.80
CA ILE A 16 -6.03 6.13 1.89
C ILE A 16 -6.03 4.73 2.53
N TYR A 17 -4.92 4.34 3.15
CA TYR A 17 -4.80 3.05 3.82
C TYR A 17 -5.78 2.92 4.99
N ARG A 18 -5.87 3.93 5.85
CA ARG A 18 -6.78 3.95 7.01
C ARG A 18 -8.25 3.92 6.57
N GLU A 19 -8.64 4.88 5.73
CA GLU A 19 -10.05 5.19 5.48
C GLU A 19 -10.68 4.28 4.43
N ARG A 20 -9.88 3.78 3.47
CA ARG A 20 -10.40 3.02 2.32
C ARG A 20 -10.00 1.56 2.35
N ILE A 21 -8.75 1.27 2.69
CA ILE A 21 -8.25 -0.12 2.70
C ILE A 21 -8.69 -0.82 3.97
N ARG A 22 -8.42 -0.24 5.14
CA ARG A 22 -8.71 -0.86 6.45
C ARG A 22 -10.18 -0.82 6.83
N ALA A 23 -10.99 0.04 6.21
CA ALA A 23 -12.44 0.02 6.33
C ALA A 23 -13.09 -1.18 5.60
N ALA A 24 -12.40 -1.77 4.63
CA ALA A 24 -12.87 -2.95 3.89
C ALA A 24 -12.48 -4.27 4.57
N ARG A 25 -13.06 -5.38 4.09
CA ARG A 25 -12.58 -6.73 4.46
C ARG A 25 -11.25 -6.99 3.76
N THR A 26 -10.22 -7.22 4.56
CA THR A 26 -8.84 -7.44 4.08
C THR A 26 -8.23 -8.71 4.64
N ARG A 27 -7.24 -9.24 3.92
CA ARG A 27 -6.26 -10.20 4.43
C ARG A 27 -4.92 -9.52 4.71
N ARG A 28 -4.18 -10.04 5.67
CA ARG A 28 -2.76 -9.70 5.82
C ARG A 28 -1.95 -10.31 4.67
N PHE A 29 -1.01 -9.54 4.14
CA PHE A 29 -0.04 -9.97 3.14
C PHE A 29 1.37 -9.57 3.57
N ASP A 30 2.29 -10.53 3.61
CA ASP A 30 3.68 -10.29 3.97
C ASP A 30 4.50 -10.01 2.70
N LEU A 31 5.04 -8.81 2.58
CA LEU A 31 5.85 -8.36 1.45
C LEU A 31 7.31 -8.80 1.55
N ASN A 32 7.75 -9.23 2.74
CA ASN A 32 9.16 -9.48 3.05
C ASN A 32 10.09 -8.32 2.61
N ALA A 33 9.55 -7.10 2.54
CA ALA A 33 10.28 -5.94 2.08
C ALA A 33 11.27 -5.52 3.17
N VAL A 34 12.56 -5.52 2.85
CA VAL A 34 13.57 -4.95 3.75
C VAL A 34 13.36 -3.44 3.79
N ALA A 35 13.43 -2.83 4.98
CA ALA A 35 13.20 -1.40 5.21
C ALA A 35 14.15 -0.43 4.44
N LYS A 36 15.16 -0.96 3.73
CA LYS A 36 16.10 -0.21 2.88
C LYS A 36 15.54 0.00 1.47
N ALA A 37 16.03 1.04 0.81
CA ALA A 37 15.74 1.32 -0.60
C ALA A 37 16.16 0.12 -1.46
N ASN A 38 15.17 -0.68 -1.85
CA ASN A 38 15.34 -1.82 -2.74
C ASN A 38 14.78 -1.46 -4.11
N SER A 39 15.38 -2.00 -5.16
CA SER A 39 14.78 -1.95 -6.49
C SER A 39 13.47 -2.75 -6.47
N ILE A 40 12.42 -2.13 -7.00
CA ILE A 40 11.08 -2.72 -7.08
C ILE A 40 10.68 -2.75 -8.54
N ILE A 41 10.48 -3.96 -9.05
CA ILE A 41 10.26 -4.20 -10.46
C ILE A 41 9.08 -5.16 -10.60
N ILE A 42 8.09 -4.77 -11.40
CA ILE A 42 7.04 -5.67 -11.84
C ILE A 42 7.56 -6.41 -13.08
N MET A 43 7.58 -7.73 -13.03
CA MET A 43 8.09 -8.59 -14.08
C MET A 43 6.92 -9.32 -14.75
N HIS A 44 6.85 -9.21 -16.08
CA HIS A 44 5.99 -10.03 -16.90
C HIS A 44 6.78 -11.28 -17.29
N THR A 45 6.35 -12.45 -16.82
CA THR A 45 7.00 -13.73 -17.08
C THR A 45 6.04 -14.67 -17.81
N LEU A 46 6.55 -15.81 -18.29
CA LEU A 46 5.71 -16.85 -18.89
C LEU A 46 4.71 -17.47 -17.90
N LEU A 47 5.01 -17.42 -16.59
CA LEU A 47 4.18 -17.99 -15.53
C LEU A 47 3.19 -16.98 -14.92
N GLY A 48 3.20 -15.74 -15.42
CA GLY A 48 2.32 -14.67 -14.94
C GLY A 48 3.09 -13.42 -14.53
N ILE A 49 2.58 -12.73 -13.50
CA ILE A 49 3.15 -11.47 -13.01
C ILE A 49 3.91 -11.72 -11.71
N GLU A 50 5.15 -11.24 -11.63
CA GLU A 50 5.95 -11.28 -10.40
C GLU A 50 6.29 -9.86 -9.94
N LEU A 51 6.23 -9.61 -8.63
CA LEU A 51 6.80 -8.42 -8.01
C LEU A 51 8.17 -8.77 -7.43
N LYS A 52 9.22 -8.20 -8.00
CA LYS A 52 10.59 -8.32 -7.49
C LYS A 52 10.89 -7.19 -6.52
N ILE A 53 11.30 -7.53 -5.30
CA ILE A 53 11.71 -6.60 -4.24
C ILE A 53 13.14 -6.97 -3.82
N GLY A 54 14.12 -6.26 -4.38
CA GLY A 54 15.54 -6.61 -4.20
C GLY A 54 15.84 -8.04 -4.69
N ARG A 55 16.14 -8.96 -3.77
CA ARG A 55 16.41 -10.38 -4.06
C ARG A 55 15.17 -11.28 -3.95
N CYS A 56 14.08 -10.79 -3.37
CA CYS A 56 12.83 -11.54 -3.22
C CYS A 56 11.97 -11.38 -4.48
N ARG A 57 11.22 -12.42 -4.85
CA ARG A 57 10.18 -12.37 -5.87
C ARG A 57 8.88 -12.93 -5.30
N ILE A 58 7.80 -12.26 -5.64
CA ILE A 58 6.46 -12.58 -5.17
C ILE A 58 5.58 -12.78 -6.38
N LEU A 59 5.03 -13.98 -6.54
CA LEU A 59 4.02 -14.23 -7.57
C LEU A 59 2.74 -13.44 -7.23
N CYS A 60 2.28 -12.65 -8.18
CA CYS A 60 1.05 -11.87 -8.06
C CYS A 60 -0.03 -12.48 -8.95
N PRO A 61 -1.30 -12.50 -8.52
CA PRO A 61 -2.41 -13.01 -9.33
C PRO A 61 -2.56 -12.26 -10.66
N ASP A 62 -2.30 -10.95 -10.64
CA ASP A 62 -2.46 -10.06 -11.80
C ASP A 62 -1.58 -8.81 -11.64
N LEU A 63 -1.53 -8.01 -12.71
CA LEU A 63 -0.77 -6.75 -12.77
C LEU A 63 -1.26 -5.74 -11.74
N THR A 64 -2.57 -5.69 -11.50
CA THR A 64 -3.18 -4.74 -10.58
C THR A 64 -2.72 -4.97 -9.15
N THR A 65 -2.71 -6.21 -8.72
CA THR A 65 -2.21 -6.64 -7.41
C THR A 65 -0.71 -6.34 -7.29
N ALA A 66 0.07 -6.57 -8.34
CA ALA A 66 1.48 -6.22 -8.35
C ALA A 66 1.70 -4.70 -8.19
N LYS A 67 0.93 -3.86 -8.90
CA LYS A 67 0.97 -2.39 -8.77
C LYS A 67 0.61 -1.95 -7.35
N TYR A 68 -0.49 -2.47 -6.81
CA TYR A 68 -0.92 -2.23 -5.44
C TYR A 68 0.20 -2.52 -4.42
N LEU A 69 0.75 -3.74 -4.46
CA LEU A 69 1.82 -4.17 -3.56
C LEU A 69 3.12 -3.38 -3.75
N SER A 70 3.40 -2.93 -4.97
CA SER A 70 4.62 -2.19 -5.28
C SER A 70 4.72 -0.86 -4.52
N VAL A 71 3.60 -0.17 -4.28
CA VAL A 71 3.60 1.10 -3.53
C VAL A 71 4.03 0.86 -2.08
N PHE A 72 3.49 -0.17 -1.43
CA PHE A 72 3.88 -0.52 -0.06
C PHE A 72 5.31 -1.04 0.02
N ALA A 73 5.77 -1.78 -1.00
CA ALA A 73 7.17 -2.16 -1.10
C ALA A 73 8.09 -0.94 -1.23
N ARG A 74 7.70 0.10 -2.01
CA ARG A 74 8.46 1.36 -2.16
C ARG A 74 8.52 2.11 -0.85
N LEU A 75 7.44 2.06 -0.09
CA LEU A 75 7.42 2.57 1.27
C LEU A 75 8.26 1.74 2.23
N GLY A 76 8.64 0.50 1.92
CA GLY A 76 9.39 -0.39 2.82
C GLY A 76 8.53 -0.98 3.95
N VAL A 77 7.23 -1.14 3.69
CA VAL A 77 6.28 -1.79 4.60
C VAL A 77 6.45 -3.30 4.50
N GLN A 78 6.58 -3.98 5.64
CA GLN A 78 6.79 -5.44 5.67
C GLN A 78 5.50 -6.23 5.51
N THR A 79 4.39 -5.73 6.06
CA THR A 79 3.09 -6.40 6.06
C THR A 79 2.01 -5.40 5.75
N VAL A 80 1.07 -5.75 4.88
CA VAL A 80 0.03 -4.84 4.39
C VAL A 80 -1.31 -5.55 4.35
N ALA A 81 -2.39 -4.79 4.56
CA ALA A 81 -3.74 -5.27 4.30
C ALA A 81 -4.01 -5.28 2.79
N VAL A 82 -4.56 -6.38 2.27
CA VAL A 82 -5.01 -6.52 0.88
C VAL A 82 -6.51 -6.79 0.88
N PRO A 83 -7.33 -5.97 0.22
CA PRO A 83 -8.77 -6.23 0.09
C PRO A 83 -9.07 -7.58 -0.56
N TYR A 84 -10.16 -8.23 -0.16
CA TYR A 84 -10.62 -9.46 -0.83
C TYR A 84 -11.30 -9.19 -2.17
N ASP A 85 -11.93 -8.03 -2.30
CA ASP A 85 -12.60 -7.63 -3.53
C ASP A 85 -11.59 -7.10 -4.54
N ILE A 86 -11.33 -7.89 -5.57
CA ILE A 86 -10.37 -7.59 -6.63
C ILE A 86 -10.71 -6.30 -7.38
N THR A 87 -11.99 -5.91 -7.45
CA THR A 87 -12.41 -4.70 -8.19
C THR A 87 -11.99 -3.43 -7.45
N GLN A 88 -11.87 -3.49 -6.12
CA GLN A 88 -11.38 -2.39 -5.30
C GLN A 88 -9.87 -2.22 -5.43
N ILE A 89 -9.13 -3.32 -5.62
CA ILE A 89 -7.67 -3.28 -5.76
C ILE A 89 -7.25 -2.41 -6.95
N SER A 90 -7.97 -2.45 -8.08
CA SER A 90 -7.70 -1.61 -9.25
C SER A 90 -7.69 -0.12 -8.92
N ARG A 91 -8.80 0.38 -8.35
CA ARG A 91 -8.93 1.79 -8.00
C ARG A 91 -7.91 2.19 -6.93
N LEU A 92 -7.75 1.35 -5.90
CA LEU A 92 -6.79 1.61 -4.83
C LEU A 92 -5.34 1.64 -5.36
N ALA A 93 -4.98 0.78 -6.30
CA ALA A 93 -3.64 0.79 -6.89
C ALA A 93 -3.35 2.10 -7.62
N GLU A 94 -4.30 2.61 -8.40
CA GLU A 94 -4.20 3.90 -9.10
C GLU A 94 -4.10 5.07 -8.12
N ASP A 95 -4.97 5.10 -7.11
CA ASP A 95 -4.98 6.17 -6.10
C ASP A 95 -3.67 6.20 -5.29
N LEU A 96 -3.16 5.03 -4.91
CA LEU A 96 -1.91 4.89 -4.18
C LEU A 96 -0.69 5.31 -5.01
N ASP A 97 -0.63 4.92 -6.29
CA ASP A 97 0.49 5.28 -7.17
C ASP A 97 0.47 6.78 -7.53
N SER A 98 -0.73 7.33 -7.75
CA SER A 98 -0.95 8.77 -7.93
C SER A 98 -0.53 9.56 -6.69
N SER A 99 -0.95 9.14 -5.51
CA SER A 99 -0.54 9.70 -4.22
C SER A 99 0.98 9.68 -4.04
N PHE A 100 1.62 8.53 -4.28
CA PHE A 100 3.06 8.40 -4.17
C PHE A 100 3.80 9.34 -5.14
N SER A 101 3.35 9.41 -6.39
CA SER A 101 3.95 10.28 -7.42
C SER A 101 3.77 11.75 -7.08
N LYS A 102 2.57 12.15 -6.63
CA LYS A 102 2.27 13.51 -6.17
C LYS A 102 3.13 13.90 -4.97
N MET A 103 3.32 13.00 -4.01
CA MET A 103 4.20 13.21 -2.86
C MET A 103 5.64 13.52 -3.30
N LEU A 104 6.19 12.73 -4.23
CA LEU A 104 7.54 12.94 -4.74
C LEU A 104 7.67 14.27 -5.51
N LEU A 105 6.70 14.58 -6.37
CA LEU A 105 6.69 15.80 -7.16
C LEU A 105 6.59 17.06 -6.29
N LEU A 106 5.69 17.07 -5.29
CA LEU A 106 5.56 18.17 -4.33
C LEU A 106 6.83 18.34 -3.48
N THR A 107 7.46 17.23 -3.11
CA THR A 107 8.72 17.30 -2.36
C THR A 107 9.84 17.88 -3.21
N ALA A 108 9.91 17.50 -4.49
CA ALA A 108 10.87 18.04 -5.44
C ALA A 108 10.64 19.54 -5.68
N SER A 109 9.39 19.96 -5.93
CA SER A 109 9.08 21.36 -6.23
C SER A 109 9.36 22.30 -5.04
N LEU A 110 9.09 21.86 -3.81
CA LEU A 110 9.41 22.62 -2.59
C LEU A 110 10.91 22.58 -2.23
N SER A 111 11.68 21.69 -2.86
CA SER A 111 13.13 21.57 -2.65
C SER A 111 13.94 22.10 -3.83
N THR A 112 13.33 22.81 -4.78
CA THR A 112 13.99 23.27 -6.03
C THR A 112 15.29 24.06 -5.77
N ASP A 113 15.30 24.90 -4.73
CA ASP A 113 16.47 25.72 -4.37
C ASP A 113 17.47 24.99 -3.46
N HIS A 114 17.20 23.72 -3.14
CA HIS A 114 17.99 22.93 -2.20
C HIS A 114 18.74 21.82 -2.96
N GLY A 115 20.03 21.62 -2.64
CA GLY A 115 20.83 20.58 -3.29
C GLY A 115 20.26 19.17 -3.10
N GLU A 116 20.60 18.24 -4.01
CA GLU A 116 20.03 16.87 -4.07
C GLU A 116 20.00 16.12 -2.73
N ARG A 117 20.98 16.37 -1.86
CA ARG A 117 21.08 15.73 -0.54
C ARG A 117 19.89 16.09 0.35
N ILE A 118 19.41 17.32 0.29
CA ILE A 118 18.27 17.81 1.08
C ILE A 118 16.99 17.19 0.53
N LEU A 119 16.80 17.18 -0.80
CA LEU A 119 15.68 16.52 -1.45
C LEU A 119 15.62 15.02 -1.08
N LYS A 120 16.74 14.29 -1.19
CA LYS A 120 16.81 12.86 -0.81
C LYS A 120 16.45 12.65 0.67
N ARG A 121 16.93 13.51 1.57
CA ARG A 121 16.56 13.47 3.00
C ARG A 121 15.07 13.74 3.20
N ALA A 122 14.50 14.69 2.47
CA ALA A 122 13.09 15.05 2.53
C ALA A 122 12.19 13.90 2.11
N VAL A 123 12.47 13.31 0.95
CA VAL A 123 11.76 12.14 0.42
C VAL A 123 11.85 10.98 1.40
N ASN A 124 13.05 10.67 1.91
CA ASN A 124 13.23 9.57 2.86
C ASN A 124 12.47 9.80 4.18
N ALA A 125 12.42 11.04 4.67
CA ALA A 125 11.67 11.38 5.87
C ALA A 125 10.16 11.19 5.68
N LEU A 126 9.62 11.60 4.53
CA LEU A 126 8.20 11.40 4.20
C LEU A 126 7.87 9.91 4.00
N ILE A 127 8.71 9.17 3.28
CA ILE A 127 8.54 7.71 3.10
C ILE A 127 8.52 7.01 4.46
N LYS A 128 9.49 7.35 5.34
CA LYS A 128 9.56 6.78 6.69
C LYS A 128 8.30 7.11 7.48
N ASP A 129 7.86 8.36 7.45
CA ASP A 129 6.64 8.78 8.14
C ASP A 129 5.40 8.02 7.67
N GLN A 130 5.19 7.90 6.36
CA GLN A 130 4.07 7.15 5.81
C GLN A 130 4.14 5.67 6.18
N ARG A 131 5.33 5.06 6.14
CA ARG A 131 5.56 3.68 6.61
C ARG A 131 5.21 3.51 8.08
N ASP A 132 5.70 4.41 8.94
CA ASP A 132 5.48 4.35 10.39
C ASP A 132 3.97 4.47 10.70
N GLN A 133 3.26 5.35 9.99
CA GLN A 133 1.81 5.45 10.10
C GLN A 133 1.09 4.17 9.65
N ILE A 134 1.44 3.58 8.50
CA ILE A 134 0.84 2.32 8.02
C ILE A 134 1.09 1.20 9.03
N ASN A 135 2.32 1.09 9.55
CA ASN A 135 2.67 0.11 10.57
C ASN A 135 1.85 0.31 11.85
N SER A 136 1.62 1.55 12.28
CA SER A 136 0.80 1.86 13.46
C SER A 136 -0.68 1.48 13.28
N ILE A 137 -1.21 1.60 12.06
CA ILE A 137 -2.58 1.18 11.72
C ILE A 137 -2.68 -0.35 11.70
N GLY A 138 -1.62 -1.02 11.26
CA GLY A 138 -1.51 -2.47 11.16
C GLY A 138 -2.13 -3.08 9.90
N SER A 139 -1.76 -4.32 9.61
CA SER A 139 -2.22 -5.10 8.45
C SER A 139 -3.53 -5.86 8.69
N GLY A 140 -4.10 -5.76 9.89
CA GLY A 140 -5.31 -6.47 10.28
C GLY A 140 -5.07 -7.95 10.61
N PRO A 141 -6.15 -8.70 10.87
CA PRO A 141 -6.05 -10.12 11.21
C PRO A 141 -5.55 -10.96 10.02
N ALA A 142 -4.85 -12.06 10.31
CA ALA A 142 -4.33 -12.97 9.29
C ALA A 142 -5.44 -13.70 8.51
N MET A 143 -6.61 -13.88 9.14
CA MET A 143 -7.80 -14.47 8.53
C MET A 143 -8.99 -13.49 8.60
N PRO A 144 -9.93 -13.57 7.65
CA PRO A 144 -11.12 -12.75 7.70
C PRO A 144 -11.95 -13.17 8.91
N GLN A 145 -12.37 -12.21 9.72
CA GLN A 145 -13.40 -12.46 10.73
C GLN A 145 -14.67 -12.86 9.98
N PHE A 146 -15.02 -14.15 10.06
CA PHE A 146 -16.29 -14.66 9.59
C PHE A 146 -17.36 -14.26 10.61
N ASN A 147 -17.93 -13.06 10.46
CA ASN A 147 -19.21 -12.76 11.10
C ASN A 147 -20.29 -13.55 10.37
N GLN A 148 -20.42 -14.84 10.69
CA GLN A 148 -21.53 -15.67 10.24
C GLN A 148 -22.81 -15.22 10.94
N ASN A 149 -23.43 -14.17 10.42
CA ASN A 149 -24.85 -13.91 10.68
C ASN A 149 -25.68 -14.69 9.64
N THR A 150 -25.45 -16.00 9.55
CA THR A 150 -26.32 -16.89 8.80
C THR A 150 -27.62 -16.97 9.58
N LYS A 151 -28.61 -16.18 9.18
CA LYS A 151 -30.02 -16.37 9.58
C LYS A 151 -30.43 -17.78 9.14
N GLN A 152 -30.23 -18.76 10.00
CA GLN A 152 -30.84 -20.08 9.83
C GLN A 152 -32.35 -19.87 9.87
N ARG A 153 -33.01 -20.13 8.73
CA ARG A 153 -34.47 -20.24 8.67
C ARG A 153 -34.87 -21.37 9.60
N ARG A 154 -35.63 -21.05 10.65
CA ARG A 154 -36.23 -22.07 11.51
C ARG A 154 -37.16 -22.94 10.65
N PRO A 155 -37.06 -24.27 10.69
CA PRO A 155 -38.06 -25.13 10.06
C PRO A 155 -39.40 -24.89 10.77
N GLN A 156 -40.42 -24.52 10.00
CA GLN A 156 -41.80 -24.55 10.44
C GLN A 156 -42.20 -26.03 10.48
N ASN A 157 -42.34 -26.58 11.68
CA ASN A 157 -43.00 -27.88 11.85
C ASN A 157 -44.50 -27.62 11.83
N SER A 158 -45.17 -28.20 10.84
CA SER A 158 -46.62 -28.38 10.75
C SER A 158 -47.03 -29.67 11.47
#